data_AF-A0A1H3YL54-F1
#
_entry.id   AF-A0A1H3YL54-F1
#
_cell.length_a   1.000
_cell.length_b   1.000
_cell.length_c   1.000
_cell.angle_alpha   90.00
_cell.angle_beta   90.00
_cell.angle_gamma   90.00
#
_symmetry.space_group_name_H-M   'P 1'
#
loop_
_entity.id
_entity.type
_entity.pdbx_description
1 polymer ?
#
loop_
_entity_poly.entity_id
_entity_poly.type
_entity_poly.pdbx_seq_one_letter_code
_entity_poly.pdbx_strand_id
1 'polypeptide(L)'
;MRRRIRQIRMKREEREKERGQAMVEFALILPFLLMLLCGILDFGYILSRKNDLTHLSGGAARECAIQAAAGNSGVAAVAQSYVGGHATGGKVQVKSAVQTAAGSASYVTVTLTEKVRYLTGFTGVITGGHNDIELESTASWPVEP
;
A
#
# COMPACT_ATOMS: atom_id res chain seq x y z
N MET A 1 0.86 68.83 10.45
CA MET A 1 1.78 67.68 10.17
C MET A 1 1.55 66.45 11.06
N ARG A 2 1.33 66.57 12.39
CA ARG A 2 1.20 65.43 13.33
C ARG A 2 0.04 64.44 13.07
N ARG A 3 -1.07 64.88 12.45
CA ARG A 3 -2.22 64.00 12.13
C ARG A 3 -1.89 62.93 11.08
N ARG A 4 -1.05 63.23 10.09
CA ARG A 4 -0.67 62.26 9.03
C ARG A 4 0.20 61.12 9.56
N ILE A 5 1.13 61.41 10.48
CA ILE A 5 2.01 60.39 11.07
C ILE A 5 1.21 59.39 11.91
N ARG A 6 0.20 59.86 12.64
CA ARG A 6 -0.69 58.99 13.43
C ARG A 6 -1.53 58.05 12.56
N GLN A 7 -2.00 58.53 11.40
CA GLN A 7 -2.75 57.68 10.47
C GLN A 7 -1.90 56.61 9.77
N ILE A 8 -0.64 56.93 9.43
CA ILE A 8 0.28 55.94 8.84
C ILE A 8 0.60 54.83 9.86
N ARG A 9 0.74 55.18 11.14
CA ARG A 9 1.03 54.21 12.21
C ARG A 9 -0.15 53.25 12.48
N MET A 10 -1.39 53.76 12.54
CA MET A 10 -2.57 52.90 12.73
C MET A 10 -2.82 51.95 11.54
N LYS A 11 -2.65 52.41 10.29
CA LYS A 11 -2.77 51.53 9.11
C LYS A 11 -1.72 50.40 9.09
N ARG A 12 -0.55 50.61 9.70
CA ARG A 12 0.51 49.61 9.80
C ARG A 12 0.17 48.54 10.83
N GLU A 13 -0.35 48.96 11.99
CA GLU A 13 -0.80 48.06 13.06
C GLU A 13 -2.00 47.21 12.64
N GLU A 14 -2.95 47.76 11.86
CA GLU A 14 -4.05 46.99 11.28
C GLU A 14 -3.55 45.91 10.31
N ARG A 15 -2.64 46.27 9.38
CA ARG A 15 -2.04 45.30 8.44
C ARG A 15 -1.23 44.21 9.13
N GLU A 16 -0.55 44.52 10.23
CA GLU A 16 0.18 43.49 11.00
C GLU A 16 -0.78 42.54 11.75
N LYS A 17 -1.91 43.06 12.26
CA LYS A 17 -2.96 42.23 12.85
C LYS A 17 -3.64 41.32 11.82
N GLU A 18 -3.96 41.83 10.63
CA GLU A 18 -4.54 41.04 9.53
C GLU A 18 -3.59 39.88 9.11
N ARG A 19 -2.27 40.12 9.07
CA ARG A 19 -1.28 39.07 8.76
C ARG A 19 -1.18 38.01 9.85
N GLY A 20 -1.27 38.40 11.13
CA GLY A 20 -1.27 37.46 12.25
C GLY A 20 -2.52 36.57 12.28
N GLN A 21 -3.69 37.14 11.99
CA GLN A 21 -4.95 36.39 11.90
C GLN A 21 -4.91 35.33 10.78
N ALA A 22 -4.44 35.71 9.59
CA ALA A 22 -4.33 34.78 8.47
C ALA A 22 -3.42 33.57 8.77
N MET A 23 -2.35 33.76 9.54
CA MET A 23 -1.48 32.66 9.98
C MET A 23 -2.22 31.68 10.90
N VAL A 24 -3.07 32.17 11.80
CA VAL A 24 -3.85 31.33 12.72
C VAL A 24 -4.92 30.54 11.96
N GLU A 25 -5.62 31.18 11.03
CA GLU A 25 -6.62 30.51 10.18
C GLU A 25 -6.00 29.38 9.36
N PHE A 26 -4.83 29.60 8.77
CA PHE A 26 -4.09 28.55 8.06
C PHE A 26 -3.63 27.42 9.00
N ALA A 27 -3.13 27.76 10.19
CA ALA A 27 -2.68 26.76 11.16
C ALA A 27 -3.81 25.82 11.63
N LEU A 28 -5.06 26.29 11.62
CA LEU A 28 -6.22 25.46 11.95
C LEU A 28 -6.60 24.50 10.82
N ILE A 29 -6.41 24.87 9.56
CA ILE A 29 -6.74 24.04 8.39
C ILE A 29 -5.61 23.03 8.09
N LEU A 30 -4.37 23.44 8.30
CA LEU A 30 -3.17 22.63 8.07
C LEU A 30 -3.23 21.19 8.61
N PRO A 31 -3.64 20.91 9.88
CA PRO A 31 -3.70 19.55 10.39
C PRO A 31 -4.68 18.66 9.61
N PHE A 32 -5.81 19.20 9.16
CA PHE A 32 -6.77 18.46 8.34
C PHE A 32 -6.21 18.17 6.94
N LEU A 33 -5.49 19.14 6.36
CA LEU A 33 -4.83 18.97 5.06
C LEU A 33 -3.72 17.90 5.13
N LEU A 34 -2.92 17.91 6.20
CA LEU A 34 -1.88 16.90 6.43
C LEU A 34 -2.48 15.51 6.67
N MET A 35 -3.56 15.43 7.46
CA MET A 35 -4.31 14.18 7.67
C MET A 35 -4.81 13.59 6.35
N LEU A 36 -5.41 14.43 5.48
CA LEU A 36 -5.87 14.01 4.17
C LEU A 36 -4.71 13.55 3.27
N LEU A 37 -3.62 14.32 3.25
CA LEU A 37 -2.44 13.99 2.44
C LEU A 37 -1.81 12.66 2.87
N CYS A 38 -1.61 12.45 4.18
CA CYS A 38 -1.08 11.20 4.71
C CYS A 38 -1.97 10.01 4.34
N GLY A 39 -3.30 10.17 4.44
CA GLY A 39 -4.26 9.14 4.04
C GLY A 39 -4.14 8.78 2.55
N ILE A 40 -4.02 9.76 1.67
CA ILE A 40 -3.86 9.53 0.23
C ILE A 40 -2.54 8.82 -0.08
N LEU A 41 -1.44 9.24 0.56
CA LEU A 41 -0.12 8.63 0.35
C LEU A 41 -0.08 7.16 0.81
N ASP A 42 -0.59 6.88 2.01
CA ASP A 42 -0.65 5.51 2.52
C ASP A 42 -1.56 4.63 1.66
N PHE A 43 -2.74 5.14 1.26
CA PHE A 43 -3.65 4.41 0.41
C PHE A 43 -3.05 4.09 -0.96
N GLY A 44 -2.43 5.07 -1.62
CA GLY A 44 -1.77 4.87 -2.91
C GLY A 44 -0.61 3.87 -2.82
N TYR A 45 0.19 3.94 -1.76
CA TYR A 45 1.28 3.01 -1.52
C TYR A 45 0.79 1.56 -1.33
N ILE A 46 -0.25 1.37 -0.50
CA ILE A 46 -0.86 0.05 -0.27
C ILE A 46 -1.45 -0.53 -1.56
N LEU A 47 -2.14 0.31 -2.34
CA LEU A 47 -2.73 -0.11 -3.60
C LEU A 47 -1.66 -0.59 -4.59
N SER A 48 -0.52 0.11 -4.66
CA SER A 48 0.61 -0.33 -5.47
C SER A 48 1.08 -1.73 -5.05
N ARG A 49 1.27 -1.98 -3.74
CA ARG A 49 1.70 -3.29 -3.24
C ARG A 49 0.68 -4.38 -3.50
N LYS A 50 -0.61 -4.07 -3.38
CA LYS A 50 -1.68 -5.01 -3.71
C LYS A 50 -1.69 -5.40 -5.20
N ASN A 51 -1.41 -4.45 -6.09
CA ASN A 51 -1.28 -4.75 -7.52
C ASN A 51 -0.06 -5.64 -7.77
N ASP A 52 1.10 -5.30 -7.21
CA ASP A 52 2.31 -6.10 -7.34
C ASP A 52 2.10 -7.54 -6.85
N LEU A 53 1.46 -7.71 -5.68
CA LEU A 53 1.13 -9.01 -5.10
C LEU A 53 0.19 -9.83 -5.99
N THR A 54 -0.73 -9.16 -6.70
CA THR A 54 -1.67 -9.82 -7.63
C THR A 54 -0.99 -10.25 -8.92
N HIS A 55 -0.10 -9.42 -9.47
CA HIS A 55 0.73 -9.82 -10.60
C HIS A 55 1.62 -11.00 -10.24
N LEU A 56 2.22 -10.97 -9.05
CA LEU A 56 3.09 -12.01 -8.55
C LEU A 56 2.35 -13.33 -8.29
N SER A 57 1.15 -13.28 -7.69
CA SER A 57 0.34 -14.49 -7.44
C SER A 57 -0.10 -15.16 -8.73
N GLY A 58 -0.52 -14.37 -9.73
CA GLY A 58 -0.86 -14.88 -11.07
C GLY A 58 0.34 -15.52 -11.79
N GLY A 59 1.50 -14.86 -11.77
CA GLY A 59 2.73 -15.39 -12.32
C GLY A 59 3.18 -16.68 -11.61
N ALA A 60 3.11 -16.71 -10.29
CA ALA A 60 3.45 -17.88 -9.48
C ALA A 60 2.52 -19.06 -9.79
N ALA A 61 1.21 -18.83 -9.86
CA ALA A 61 0.23 -19.87 -10.19
C ALA A 61 0.48 -20.47 -11.58
N ARG A 62 0.82 -19.65 -12.57
CA ARG A 62 1.16 -20.10 -13.91
C ARG A 62 2.44 -20.95 -13.94
N GLU A 63 3.52 -20.47 -13.34
CA GLU A 63 4.78 -21.24 -13.28
C GLU A 63 4.60 -22.57 -12.55
N CYS A 64 3.83 -22.56 -11.47
CA CYS A 64 3.50 -23.78 -10.76
C CYS A 64 2.66 -24.75 -11.60
N ALA A 65 1.71 -24.25 -12.42
CA ALA A 65 0.94 -25.09 -13.33
C ALA A 65 1.81 -25.71 -14.43
N ILE A 66 2.76 -24.95 -14.99
CA ILE A 66 3.71 -25.45 -16.00
C ILE A 66 4.61 -26.54 -15.41
N GLN A 67 5.15 -26.30 -14.21
CA GLN A 67 6.00 -27.28 -13.51
C GLN A 67 5.20 -28.54 -13.13
N ALA A 68 3.95 -28.37 -12.72
CA ALA A 68 3.05 -29.48 -12.42
C ALA A 68 2.75 -30.34 -13.67
N ALA A 69 2.54 -29.72 -14.83
CA ALA A 69 2.38 -30.41 -16.10
C ALA A 69 3.65 -31.18 -16.52
N ALA A 70 4.83 -30.64 -16.20
CA ALA A 70 6.12 -31.30 -16.41
C ALA A 70 6.41 -32.46 -15.42
N GLY A 71 5.46 -32.82 -14.56
CA GLY A 71 5.58 -33.91 -13.59
C GLY A 71 6.23 -33.53 -12.26
N ASN A 72 6.49 -32.24 -12.01
CA ASN A 72 7.06 -31.78 -10.74
C ASN A 72 5.96 -31.61 -9.68
N SER A 73 6.02 -32.41 -8.61
CA SER A 73 5.04 -32.35 -7.51
C SER A 73 5.33 -31.25 -6.48
N GLY A 74 6.47 -30.54 -6.59
CA GLY A 74 6.96 -29.55 -5.64
C GLY A 74 6.35 -28.15 -5.77
N VAL A 75 5.02 -28.04 -5.90
CA VAL A 75 4.30 -26.78 -6.18
C VAL A 75 4.64 -25.66 -5.19
N ALA A 76 4.78 -25.98 -3.91
CA ALA A 76 5.16 -25.00 -2.88
C ALA A 76 6.60 -24.49 -3.05
N ALA A 77 7.55 -25.35 -3.43
CA ALA A 77 8.94 -24.96 -3.65
C ALA A 77 9.08 -24.10 -4.92
N VAL A 78 8.32 -24.43 -5.98
CA VAL A 78 8.24 -23.63 -7.19
C VAL A 78 7.67 -22.24 -6.89
N ALA A 79 6.56 -22.17 -6.17
CA ALA A 79 5.95 -20.89 -5.76
C ALA A 79 6.94 -20.04 -4.95
N GLN A 80 7.67 -20.66 -4.00
CA GLN A 80 8.68 -19.97 -3.19
C GLN A 80 9.86 -19.47 -4.02
N SER A 81 10.36 -20.26 -4.97
CA SER A 81 11.44 -19.85 -5.89
C SER A 81 11.00 -18.70 -6.79
N TYR A 82 9.76 -18.75 -7.31
CA TYR A 82 9.23 -17.70 -8.16
C TYR A 82 9.09 -16.39 -7.39
N VAL A 83 8.49 -16.43 -6.20
CA VAL A 83 8.36 -15.28 -5.29
C VAL A 83 9.74 -14.74 -4.92
N GLY A 84 10.71 -15.60 -4.60
CA GLY A 84 12.08 -15.18 -4.27
C GLY A 84 12.83 -14.48 -5.40
N GLY A 85 12.50 -14.80 -6.66
CA GLY A 85 13.10 -14.16 -7.85
C GLY A 85 12.39 -12.90 -8.33
N HIS A 86 11.11 -12.71 -7.98
CA HIS A 86 10.26 -11.66 -8.58
C HIS A 86 9.61 -10.71 -7.56
N ALA A 87 9.66 -11.00 -6.26
CA ALA A 87 9.15 -10.09 -5.25
C ALA A 87 10.07 -8.86 -5.11
N THR A 88 9.54 -7.67 -5.34
CA THR A 88 10.30 -6.42 -5.23
C THR A 88 9.95 -5.70 -3.93
N GLY A 89 10.89 -5.67 -2.98
CA GLY A 89 10.86 -4.73 -1.84
C GLY A 89 9.86 -4.99 -0.72
N GLY A 90 9.26 -6.19 -0.65
CA GLY A 90 8.30 -6.61 0.39
C GLY A 90 8.59 -8.00 0.95
N LYS A 91 8.21 -8.25 2.22
CA LYS A 91 8.25 -9.61 2.80
C LYS A 91 7.04 -10.40 2.31
N VAL A 92 7.07 -10.78 1.04
CA VAL A 92 6.07 -11.68 0.45
C VAL A 92 6.36 -13.10 0.92
N GLN A 93 5.33 -13.80 1.38
CA GLN A 93 5.39 -15.19 1.83
C GLN A 93 4.32 -15.99 1.09
N VAL A 94 4.67 -17.22 0.72
CA VAL A 94 3.69 -18.18 0.18
C VAL A 94 2.93 -18.75 1.37
N LYS A 95 1.67 -18.36 1.53
CA LYS A 95 0.79 -18.86 2.61
C LYS A 95 0.30 -20.27 2.31
N SER A 96 -0.03 -20.52 1.04
CA SER A 96 -0.44 -21.84 0.57
C SER A 96 -0.19 -21.94 -0.92
N ALA A 97 0.26 -23.11 -1.37
CA ALA A 97 0.36 -23.45 -2.77
C ALA A 97 -0.07 -24.90 -2.90
N VAL A 98 -1.24 -25.12 -3.50
CA VAL A 98 -1.90 -26.42 -3.53
C VAL A 98 -2.28 -26.76 -4.95
N GLN A 99 -1.94 -27.98 -5.36
CA GLN A 99 -2.51 -28.59 -6.54
C GLN A 99 -3.75 -29.39 -6.13
N THR A 100 -4.89 -29.06 -6.70
CA THR A 100 -6.14 -29.77 -6.49
C THR A 100 -6.53 -30.46 -7.78
N ALA A 101 -6.69 -31.78 -7.74
CA ALA A 101 -7.28 -32.54 -8.83
C ALA A 101 -8.80 -32.55 -8.67
N ALA A 102 -9.52 -32.03 -9.67
CA ALA A 102 -10.97 -32.10 -9.79
C ALA A 102 -11.32 -33.00 -10.99
N GLY A 103 -11.30 -34.33 -10.77
CA GLY A 103 -11.49 -35.30 -11.83
C GLY A 103 -10.31 -35.31 -12.81
N SER A 104 -10.56 -35.21 -14.12
CA SER A 104 -9.53 -35.16 -15.16
C SER A 104 -8.82 -33.79 -15.28
N ALA A 105 -9.30 -32.76 -14.58
CA ALA A 105 -8.71 -31.42 -14.59
C ALA A 105 -7.95 -31.18 -13.27
N SER A 106 -6.70 -30.75 -13.38
CA SER A 106 -5.88 -30.36 -12.22
C SER A 106 -5.76 -28.84 -12.21
N TYR A 107 -5.85 -28.22 -11.04
CA TYR A 107 -5.70 -26.78 -10.85
C TYR A 107 -4.63 -26.51 -9.81
N VAL A 108 -3.84 -25.47 -10.01
CA VAL A 108 -2.93 -24.96 -9.00
C VAL A 108 -3.47 -23.65 -8.45
N THR A 109 -3.61 -23.59 -7.13
CA THR A 109 -3.99 -22.37 -6.40
C THR A 109 -2.81 -21.91 -5.56
N VAL A 110 -2.38 -20.67 -5.75
CA VAL A 110 -1.32 -20.03 -4.99
C VAL A 110 -1.89 -18.85 -4.22
N THR A 111 -1.68 -18.85 -2.91
CA THR A 111 -2.04 -17.78 -1.99
C THR A 111 -0.77 -17.15 -1.45
N LEU A 112 -0.60 -15.86 -1.73
CA LEU A 112 0.51 -15.04 -1.25
C LEU A 112 0.02 -14.10 -0.16
N THR A 113 0.85 -13.91 0.86
CA THR A 113 0.65 -12.93 1.92
C THR A 113 1.84 -12.00 1.97
N GLU A 114 1.58 -10.70 2.11
CA GLU A 114 2.60 -9.69 2.34
C GLU A 114 2.25 -8.84 3.56
N LYS A 115 3.23 -8.61 4.43
CA LYS A 115 3.11 -7.63 5.52
C LYS A 115 3.67 -6.30 5.05
N VAL A 116 2.79 -5.31 4.89
CA VAL A 116 3.14 -3.97 4.43
C VAL A 116 2.95 -2.97 5.56
N ARG A 117 4.01 -2.22 5.87
CA ARG A 117 3.96 -1.11 6.82
C ARG A 117 3.45 0.17 6.15
N TYR A 118 2.60 0.94 6.82
CA TYR A 118 2.18 2.26 6.35
C TYR A 118 3.39 3.18 6.16
N LEU A 119 3.36 4.01 5.12
CA LEU A 119 4.47 4.88 4.75
C LEU A 119 4.59 6.07 5.71
N THR A 120 3.46 6.69 6.06
CA THR A 120 3.45 7.90 6.89
C THR A 120 3.33 7.63 8.38
N GLY A 121 2.97 6.40 8.77
CA GLY A 121 2.74 5.97 10.17
C GLY A 121 1.51 6.63 10.85
N PHE A 122 1.03 7.74 10.31
CA PHE A 122 -0.13 8.48 10.80
C PHE A 122 -1.41 7.63 10.74
N THR A 123 -1.61 6.88 9.64
CA THR A 123 -2.73 5.95 9.53
C THR A 123 -2.70 4.89 10.63
N GLY A 124 -1.51 4.39 11.01
CA GLY A 124 -1.34 3.42 12.08
C GLY A 124 -1.71 3.97 13.47
N VAL A 125 -1.52 5.26 13.71
CA VAL A 125 -1.96 5.93 14.95
C VAL A 125 -3.48 6.00 15.02
N ILE A 126 -4.16 6.24 13.89
CA ILE A 126 -5.63 6.33 13.82
C ILE A 126 -6.30 4.96 13.93
N THR A 127 -5.71 3.92 13.34
CA THR A 127 -6.29 2.57 13.31
C THR A 127 -6.05 1.74 14.58
N GLY A 128 -5.53 2.35 15.65
CA GLY A 128 -5.34 1.68 16.94
C GLY A 128 -3.94 1.12 17.19
N GLY A 129 -2.89 1.67 16.56
CA GLY A 129 -1.49 1.35 16.84
C GLY A 129 -0.89 0.23 15.98
N HIS A 130 -1.67 -0.35 15.07
CA HIS A 130 -1.17 -1.29 14.08
C HIS A 130 -0.54 -0.53 12.91
N ASN A 131 0.79 -0.57 12.81
CA ASN A 131 1.52 0.09 11.72
C ASN A 131 1.61 -0.76 10.45
N ASP A 132 1.17 -2.01 10.51
CA ASP A 132 1.30 -2.99 9.44
C ASP A 132 -0.08 -3.50 9.04
N ILE A 133 -0.26 -3.77 7.76
CA ILE A 133 -1.41 -4.48 7.19
C ILE A 133 -0.95 -5.78 6.54
N GLU A 134 -1.78 -6.81 6.67
CA GLU A 134 -1.61 -8.05 5.94
C GLU A 134 -2.40 -7.96 4.64
N LEU A 135 -1.68 -8.00 3.51
CA LEU A 135 -2.26 -8.14 2.18
C LEU A 135 -2.25 -9.60 1.80
N GLU A 136 -3.36 -10.07 1.24
CA GLU A 136 -3.50 -11.42 0.72
C GLU A 136 -3.96 -11.37 -0.73
N SER A 137 -3.35 -12.20 -1.57
CA SER A 137 -3.76 -12.39 -2.97
C SER A 137 -3.76 -13.89 -3.27
N THR A 138 -4.86 -14.36 -3.85
CA THR A 138 -4.99 -15.75 -4.30
C THR A 138 -5.23 -15.76 -5.79
N ALA A 139 -4.47 -16.59 -6.49
CA ALA A 139 -4.63 -16.83 -7.92
C ALA A 139 -4.69 -18.34 -8.18
N SER A 140 -5.49 -18.73 -9.17
CA SER A 140 -5.61 -20.12 -9.61
C SER A 140 -5.34 -20.24 -11.11
N TRP A 141 -4.68 -21.32 -11.51
CA TRP A 141 -4.37 -21.61 -12.91
C TRP A 141 -4.64 -23.10 -13.22
N PRO A 142 -5.26 -23.43 -14.37
CA PRO A 142 -5.44 -24.82 -14.80
C PRO A 142 -4.10 -25.46 -15.19
N VAL A 143 -3.90 -26.72 -14.81
CA VAL A 143 -2.80 -27.56 -15.26
C VAL A 143 -3.27 -28.27 -16.52
N GLU A 144 -2.66 -27.91 -17.65
CA GLU A 144 -2.88 -28.61 -18.91
C GLU A 144 -2.17 -29.99 -18.86
N PRO A 145 -2.78 -31.04 -19.43
CA PRO A 145 -2.23 -32.40 -19.42
C PRO A 145 -1.01 -32.57 -20.33
#